data_AF-A0A5C9B6C1-F1
#
_entry.id   AF-A0A5C9B6C1-F1
#
_cell.length_a   1.000
_cell.length_b   1.000
_cell.length_c   1.000
_cell.angle_alpha   90.00
_cell.angle_beta   90.00
_cell.angle_gamma   90.00
#
_symmetry.space_group_name_H-M   'P 1'
#
loop_
_entity.id
_entity.type
_entity.pdbx_description
1 polymer ?
#
loop_
_entity_poly.entity_id
_entity_poly.type
_entity_poly.pdbx_seq_one_letter_code
_entity_poly.pdbx_strand_id
1 'polypeptide(L)'
;MLRLDAADGKTVAVVYNFACHPIQGVPGKTNTADLTGFASKVIEENLSNGTVALFVQGCGGDINPVFYKDVDHPRDAETFGNLLGLSTLKAIRKIASKETSSFKVLNESLTLPRADLAEKIEALKAEQLRLAQSLGGTSLNFKTFLPLAVKYNLSPEFPSYYSHRYLHDKKIGRDDLDKHDAENRRNIEAYLKNIATMEELTRVQINLALLKKHQAQNIAAGKRTLDVEVCGLRVGEFVLVTFPGELTVQIGL
;
A
#
# COMPACT_ATOMS: atom_id res chain seq x y z
N MET A 1 3.70 -24.08 4.58
CA MET A 1 4.64 -24.46 3.50
C MET A 1 4.58 -25.96 3.32
N LEU A 2 4.88 -26.44 2.12
CA LEU A 2 4.95 -27.85 1.75
C LEU A 2 6.24 -28.08 0.96
N ARG A 3 7.03 -29.10 1.33
CA ARG A 3 8.15 -29.60 0.52
C ARG A 3 7.79 -30.98 0.00
N LEU A 4 8.01 -31.21 -1.29
CA LEU A 4 7.85 -32.50 -1.94
C LEU A 4 9.23 -32.99 -2.37
N ASP A 5 9.59 -34.18 -1.91
CA ASP A 5 10.85 -34.83 -2.22
C ASP A 5 10.59 -36.09 -3.07
N ALA A 6 11.49 -36.39 -3.99
CA ALA A 6 11.50 -37.63 -4.75
C ALA A 6 11.96 -38.80 -3.85
N ALA A 7 11.75 -40.04 -4.31
CA ALA A 7 12.18 -41.23 -3.59
C ALA A 7 13.70 -41.30 -3.35
N ASP A 8 14.50 -40.61 -4.17
CA ASP A 8 15.96 -40.48 -3.99
C ASP A 8 16.36 -39.34 -3.03
N GLY A 9 15.39 -38.68 -2.39
CA GLY A 9 15.59 -37.60 -1.43
C GLY A 9 15.80 -36.22 -2.05
N LYS A 10 15.81 -36.08 -3.38
CA LYS A 10 15.91 -34.77 -4.03
C LYS A 10 14.61 -33.99 -3.88
N THR A 11 14.71 -32.70 -3.58
CA THR A 11 13.54 -31.83 -3.56
C THR A 11 13.04 -31.60 -4.98
N VAL A 12 11.74 -31.81 -5.19
CA VAL A 12 11.05 -31.63 -6.48
C VAL A 12 10.32 -30.31 -6.51
N ALA A 13 9.59 -29.99 -5.44
CA ALA A 13 8.81 -28.77 -5.37
C ALA A 13 8.68 -28.24 -3.94
N VAL A 14 8.51 -26.93 -3.85
CA VAL A 14 8.20 -26.21 -2.64
C VAL A 14 6.98 -25.35 -2.88
N VAL A 15 5.97 -25.46 -2.02
CA VAL A 15 4.86 -24.50 -1.96
C VAL A 15 5.04 -23.65 -0.73
N TYR A 16 5.14 -22.34 -0.91
CA TYR A 16 5.31 -21.39 0.18
C TYR A 16 4.27 -20.28 0.11
N ASN A 17 3.81 -19.85 1.28
CA ASN A 17 2.72 -18.91 1.43
C ASN A 17 3.19 -17.70 2.25
N PHE A 18 2.88 -16.51 1.75
CA PHE A 18 3.18 -15.26 2.45
C PHE A 18 2.15 -14.20 2.08
N ALA A 19 1.73 -13.39 3.05
CA ALA A 19 0.73 -12.35 2.87
C ALA A 19 1.41 -11.01 2.56
N CYS A 20 1.42 -10.62 1.29
CA CYS A 20 1.87 -9.31 0.81
C CYS A 20 1.49 -9.13 -0.67
N HIS A 21 1.09 -7.93 -1.08
CA HIS A 21 0.89 -7.60 -2.49
C HIS A 21 2.23 -7.57 -3.26
N PRO A 22 2.36 -8.30 -4.38
CA PRO A 22 3.54 -8.22 -5.26
C PRO A 22 3.48 -6.98 -6.15
N ILE A 23 3.67 -5.80 -5.54
CA ILE A 23 3.54 -4.50 -6.22
C ILE A 23 4.74 -3.56 -6.00
N GLN A 24 5.86 -4.08 -5.49
CA GLN A 24 7.04 -3.25 -5.20
C GLN A 24 7.71 -2.78 -6.50
N GLY A 25 7.85 -3.67 -7.47
CA GLY A 25 8.54 -3.46 -8.74
C GLY A 25 10.05 -3.32 -8.59
N VAL A 26 10.70 -2.97 -9.71
CA VAL A 26 12.15 -2.77 -9.81
C VAL A 26 12.45 -1.39 -10.44
N PRO A 27 13.70 -0.90 -10.37
CA PRO A 27 14.05 0.38 -10.95
C PRO A 27 13.74 0.41 -12.46
N GLY A 28 13.30 1.56 -12.96
CA GLY A 28 12.98 1.73 -14.38
C GLY A 28 11.66 1.10 -14.85
N LYS A 29 10.83 0.52 -13.95
CA LYS A 29 9.53 -0.09 -14.27
C LYS A 29 9.62 -1.21 -15.32
N THR A 30 10.72 -1.94 -15.34
CA THR A 30 10.87 -3.11 -16.22
C THR A 30 9.92 -4.23 -15.80
N ASN A 31 9.66 -5.17 -16.72
CA ASN A 31 8.81 -6.32 -16.43
C ASN A 31 9.48 -7.22 -15.37
N THR A 32 8.73 -7.60 -14.34
CA THR A 32 9.23 -8.40 -13.22
C THR A 32 8.11 -9.23 -12.61
N ALA A 33 8.47 -10.38 -12.05
CA ALA A 33 7.61 -11.17 -11.18
C ALA A 33 7.64 -10.67 -9.72
N ASP A 34 8.23 -9.50 -9.47
CA ASP A 34 8.28 -8.84 -8.16
C ASP A 34 8.98 -9.70 -7.08
N LEU A 35 8.73 -9.40 -5.81
CA LEU A 35 9.32 -10.08 -4.66
C LEU A 35 9.10 -11.60 -4.69
N THR A 36 8.02 -12.06 -5.31
CA THR A 36 7.67 -13.49 -5.39
C THR A 36 8.58 -14.21 -6.37
N GLY A 37 8.88 -13.59 -7.53
CA GLY A 37 9.85 -14.12 -8.48
C GLY A 37 11.27 -14.21 -7.90
N PHE A 38 11.72 -13.15 -7.22
CA PHE A 38 13.03 -13.15 -6.55
C PHE A 38 13.10 -14.18 -5.42
N ALA A 39 12.05 -14.31 -4.61
CA ALA A 39 11.97 -15.33 -3.57
C ALA A 39 12.01 -16.75 -4.15
N SER A 40 11.23 -17.03 -5.20
CA SER A 40 11.24 -18.33 -5.88
C SER A 40 12.62 -18.65 -6.43
N LYS A 41 13.28 -17.69 -7.11
CA LYS A 41 14.64 -17.87 -7.63
C LYS A 41 15.63 -18.26 -6.54
N VAL A 42 15.64 -17.55 -5.42
CA VAL A 42 16.52 -17.87 -4.28
C VAL A 42 16.26 -19.29 -3.75
N ILE A 43 15.00 -19.70 -3.65
CA ILE A 43 14.64 -21.04 -3.17
C ILE A 43 15.11 -22.12 -4.16
N GLU A 44 14.83 -21.93 -5.45
CA GLU A 44 15.16 -22.87 -6.53
C GLU A 44 16.68 -23.06 -6.67
N GLU A 45 17.46 -21.97 -6.62
CA GLU A 45 18.92 -22.00 -6.72
C GLU A 45 19.62 -22.63 -5.50
N ASN A 46 18.92 -22.80 -4.37
CA ASN A 46 19.48 -23.29 -3.11
C ASN A 46 18.95 -24.67 -2.68
N LEU A 47 18.18 -25.34 -3.54
CA LEU A 47 17.66 -26.70 -3.34
C LEU A 47 18.18 -27.65 -4.43
N SER A 48 17.59 -28.83 -4.55
CA SER A 48 18.02 -29.81 -5.57
C SER A 48 17.81 -29.26 -6.98
N ASN A 49 18.72 -29.59 -7.91
CA ASN A 49 18.59 -29.16 -9.30
C ASN A 49 17.22 -29.58 -9.89
N GLY A 50 16.53 -28.63 -10.52
CA GLY A 50 15.17 -28.82 -11.05
C GLY A 50 14.05 -28.65 -10.03
N THR A 51 14.34 -28.20 -8.79
CA THR A 51 13.30 -27.81 -7.83
C THR A 51 12.46 -26.67 -8.40
N VAL A 52 11.14 -26.73 -8.19
CA VAL A 52 10.21 -25.62 -8.51
C VAL A 52 9.67 -24.98 -7.23
N ALA A 53 9.74 -23.65 -7.11
CA ALA A 53 9.21 -22.90 -5.97
C ALA A 53 7.92 -22.16 -6.35
N LEU A 54 6.80 -22.61 -5.78
CA LEU A 54 5.47 -22.08 -6.02
C LEU A 54 5.06 -21.15 -4.89
N PHE A 55 5.00 -19.85 -5.21
CA PHE A 55 4.43 -18.85 -4.34
C PHE A 55 2.89 -18.93 -4.35
N VAL A 56 2.29 -18.95 -3.17
CA VAL A 56 0.84 -18.80 -2.97
C VAL A 56 0.63 -17.54 -2.15
N GLN A 57 -0.11 -16.57 -2.69
CA GLN A 57 -0.43 -15.36 -1.94
C GLN A 57 -1.29 -15.70 -0.74
N GLY A 58 -0.90 -15.22 0.44
CA GLY A 58 -1.71 -15.29 1.65
C GLY A 58 -2.84 -14.27 1.63
N CYS A 59 -3.45 -14.06 2.79
CA CYS A 59 -4.46 -13.01 2.99
C CYS A 59 -3.77 -11.63 3.00
N GLY A 60 -3.44 -11.11 1.82
CA GLY A 60 -2.67 -9.89 1.63
C GLY A 60 -3.50 -8.64 1.33
N GLY A 61 -4.83 -8.69 1.42
CA GLY A 61 -5.74 -7.63 0.92
C GLY A 61 -5.47 -6.22 1.47
N ASP A 62 -4.83 -6.12 2.62
CA ASP A 62 -4.44 -4.88 3.29
C ASP A 62 -2.92 -4.76 3.55
N ILE A 63 -2.11 -5.64 2.95
CA ILE A 63 -0.65 -5.68 3.14
C ILE A 63 0.07 -5.31 1.85
N ASN A 64 0.80 -4.19 1.89
CA ASN A 64 1.69 -3.76 0.81
C ASN A 64 3.17 -3.86 1.26
N PRO A 65 4.11 -3.96 0.30
CA PRO A 65 5.53 -3.88 0.62
C PRO A 65 5.88 -2.54 1.28
N VAL A 66 6.82 -2.57 2.22
CA VAL A 66 7.36 -1.33 2.80
C VAL A 66 8.03 -0.52 1.68
N PHE A 67 7.90 0.81 1.71
CA PHE A 67 8.47 1.73 0.72
C PHE A 67 7.86 1.65 -0.70
N TYR A 68 6.74 0.96 -0.94
CA TYR A 68 6.12 0.86 -2.29
C TYR A 68 5.69 2.21 -2.92
N LYS A 69 5.59 3.26 -2.09
CA LYS A 69 5.29 4.65 -2.46
C LYS A 69 6.41 5.63 -2.06
N ASP A 70 7.58 5.13 -1.71
CA ASP A 70 8.72 5.98 -1.37
C ASP A 70 9.14 6.82 -2.60
N VAL A 71 9.53 8.06 -2.33
CA VAL A 71 9.97 9.05 -3.33
C VAL A 71 11.47 9.32 -3.24
N ASP A 72 12.13 8.89 -2.16
CA ASP A 72 13.55 9.14 -1.91
C ASP A 72 14.45 7.98 -2.35
N HIS A 73 13.87 6.78 -2.53
CA HIS A 73 14.61 5.57 -2.92
C HIS A 73 14.01 4.90 -4.16
N PRO A 74 14.84 4.23 -4.99
CA PRO A 74 14.34 3.43 -6.08
C PRO A 74 13.58 2.21 -5.54
N ARG A 75 12.61 1.73 -6.34
CA ARG A 75 11.89 0.48 -6.08
C ARG A 75 12.85 -0.69 -6.10
N ASP A 76 12.76 -1.55 -5.09
CA ASP A 76 13.60 -2.75 -4.97
C ASP A 76 12.80 -3.92 -4.40
N ALA A 77 12.20 -4.71 -5.31
CA ALA A 77 11.56 -5.97 -4.97
C ALA A 77 12.57 -7.10 -4.69
N GLU A 78 13.81 -6.98 -5.18
CA GLU A 78 14.82 -8.04 -5.06
C GLU A 78 15.25 -8.20 -3.61
N THR A 79 15.50 -7.11 -2.90
CA THR A 79 15.82 -7.16 -1.45
C THR A 79 14.72 -7.89 -0.67
N PHE A 80 13.45 -7.56 -0.89
CA PHE A 80 12.34 -8.22 -0.19
C PHE A 80 12.18 -9.68 -0.59
N GLY A 81 12.29 -9.99 -1.88
CA GLY A 81 12.24 -11.36 -2.37
C GLY A 81 13.37 -12.22 -1.81
N ASN A 82 14.59 -11.70 -1.76
CA ASN A 82 15.73 -12.38 -1.18
C ASN A 82 15.53 -12.67 0.31
N LEU A 83 15.02 -11.70 1.08
CA LEU A 83 14.70 -11.90 2.49
C LEU A 83 13.62 -12.96 2.70
N LEU A 84 12.55 -12.93 1.89
CA LEU A 84 11.50 -13.95 1.92
C LEU A 84 12.03 -15.34 1.54
N GLY A 85 12.83 -15.43 0.49
CA GLY A 85 13.49 -16.66 0.05
C GLY A 85 14.39 -17.25 1.12
N LEU A 86 15.25 -16.44 1.74
CA LEU A 86 16.12 -16.87 2.85
C LEU A 86 15.33 -17.33 4.08
N SER A 87 14.27 -16.61 4.46
CA SER A 87 13.38 -17.01 5.56
C SER A 87 12.70 -18.36 5.27
N THR A 88 12.23 -18.51 4.03
CA THR A 88 11.59 -19.73 3.54
C THR A 88 12.57 -20.92 3.55
N LEU A 89 13.81 -20.73 3.06
CA LEU A 89 14.86 -21.75 3.10
C LEU A 89 15.20 -22.18 4.54
N LYS A 90 15.29 -21.24 5.49
CA LYS A 90 15.52 -21.57 6.91
C LYS A 90 14.42 -22.48 7.46
N ALA A 91 13.17 -22.26 7.07
CA ALA A 91 12.06 -23.07 7.52
C ALA A 91 11.98 -24.41 6.80
N ILE A 92 12.17 -24.45 5.49
CA ILE A 92 12.13 -25.68 4.68
C ILE A 92 13.19 -26.68 5.11
N ARG A 93 14.40 -26.21 5.43
CA ARG A 93 15.49 -27.09 5.90
C ARG A 93 15.19 -27.78 7.24
N LYS A 94 14.23 -27.25 8.02
CA LYS A 94 13.77 -27.87 9.27
C LYS A 94 12.62 -28.86 9.07
N ILE A 95 12.06 -28.95 7.87
CA ILE A 95 10.98 -29.89 7.57
C ILE A 95 11.57 -31.31 7.57
N ALA A 96 11.04 -32.15 8.45
CA ALA A 96 11.27 -33.60 8.41
C ALA A 96 10.21 -34.22 7.49
N SER A 97 10.61 -34.55 6.25
CA SER A 97 9.73 -35.18 5.28
C SER A 97 9.33 -36.57 5.75
N LYS A 98 8.07 -36.92 5.54
CA LYS A 98 7.51 -38.24 5.87
C LYS A 98 6.77 -38.74 4.66
N GLU A 99 6.84 -40.05 4.42
CA GLU A 99 5.95 -40.70 3.47
C GLU A 99 4.51 -40.54 3.94
N THR A 100 3.61 -40.25 3.01
CA THR A 100 2.19 -40.11 3.31
C THR A 100 1.35 -40.58 2.14
N SER A 101 0.27 -41.30 2.46
CA SER A 101 -0.82 -41.61 1.54
C SER A 101 -2.01 -40.66 1.73
N SER A 102 -1.93 -39.74 2.70
CA SER A 102 -3.00 -38.78 2.98
C SER A 102 -2.95 -37.65 1.96
N PHE A 103 -3.64 -37.87 0.84
CA PHE A 103 -3.85 -36.88 -0.19
C PHE A 103 -5.35 -36.67 -0.39
N LYS A 104 -5.82 -35.43 -0.24
CA LYS A 104 -7.23 -35.10 -0.47
C LYS A 104 -7.35 -33.74 -1.12
N VAL A 105 -8.16 -33.67 -2.17
CA VAL A 105 -8.61 -32.42 -2.78
C VAL A 105 -10.13 -32.37 -2.65
N LEU A 106 -10.64 -31.22 -2.22
CA LEU A 106 -12.06 -30.94 -2.12
C LEU A 106 -12.33 -29.58 -2.72
N ASN A 107 -13.54 -29.39 -3.24
CA ASN A 107 -14.08 -28.07 -3.52
C ASN A 107 -15.49 -27.96 -2.97
N GLU A 108 -15.90 -26.74 -2.70
CA GLU A 108 -17.25 -26.40 -2.27
C GLU A 108 -17.66 -25.08 -2.89
N SER A 109 -18.89 -25.03 -3.43
CA SER A 109 -19.48 -23.80 -3.92
C SER A 109 -20.18 -23.08 -2.78
N LEU A 110 -19.76 -21.84 -2.49
CA LEU A 110 -20.34 -20.97 -1.48
C LEU A 110 -21.11 -19.83 -2.15
N THR A 111 -22.27 -19.49 -1.60
CA THR A 111 -23.01 -18.29 -1.99
C THR A 111 -22.71 -17.15 -1.01
N LEU A 112 -21.90 -16.18 -1.44
CA LEU A 112 -21.48 -15.05 -0.62
C LEU A 112 -22.32 -13.80 -0.88
N PRO A 113 -22.58 -12.96 0.14
CA PRO A 113 -23.29 -11.70 -0.07
C PRO A 113 -22.43 -10.68 -0.80
N ARG A 114 -23.05 -9.88 -1.68
CA ARG A 114 -22.44 -8.66 -2.23
C ARG A 114 -22.62 -7.52 -1.23
N ALA A 115 -21.60 -6.67 -1.10
CA ALA A 115 -21.70 -5.47 -0.28
C ALA A 115 -22.72 -4.48 -0.88
N ASP A 116 -23.54 -3.88 -0.02
CA ASP A 116 -24.27 -2.65 -0.35
C ASP A 116 -23.41 -1.45 0.01
N LEU A 117 -23.07 -0.65 -0.99
CA LEU A 117 -22.16 0.49 -0.87
C LEU A 117 -22.91 1.83 -0.86
N ALA A 118 -24.25 1.82 -0.91
CA ALA A 118 -25.05 3.03 -1.03
C ALA A 118 -24.79 4.04 0.11
N GLU A 119 -24.81 3.59 1.37
CA GLU A 119 -24.55 4.45 2.52
C GLU A 119 -23.15 5.09 2.48
N LYS A 120 -22.12 4.30 2.19
CA LYS A 120 -20.74 4.79 2.06
C LYS A 120 -20.58 5.79 0.91
N ILE A 121 -21.29 5.59 -0.19
CA ILE A 121 -21.31 6.51 -1.33
C ILE A 121 -21.91 7.86 -0.91
N GLU A 122 -23.05 7.86 -0.20
CA GLU A 122 -23.66 9.11 0.27
C GLU A 122 -22.79 9.82 1.32
N ALA A 123 -22.17 9.08 2.24
CA ALA A 123 -21.22 9.64 3.20
C ALA A 123 -20.03 10.32 2.49
N LEU A 124 -19.42 9.67 1.50
CA LEU A 124 -18.31 10.25 0.73
C LEU A 124 -18.74 11.43 -0.14
N LYS A 125 -19.98 11.46 -0.66
CA LYS A 125 -20.51 12.64 -1.36
C LYS A 125 -20.65 13.83 -0.42
N ALA A 126 -21.20 13.62 0.77
CA ALA A 126 -21.34 14.67 1.77
C ALA A 126 -19.96 15.20 2.20
N GLU A 127 -18.99 14.31 2.41
CA GLU A 127 -17.62 14.69 2.74
C GLU A 127 -16.92 15.44 1.59
N GLN A 128 -17.09 14.99 0.35
CA GLN A 128 -16.59 15.69 -0.83
C GLN A 128 -17.11 17.13 -0.90
N LEU A 129 -18.41 17.32 -0.68
CA LEU A 129 -19.04 18.65 -0.68
C LEU A 129 -18.50 19.50 0.48
N ARG A 130 -18.40 18.94 1.68
CA ARG A 130 -17.86 19.62 2.87
C ARG A 130 -16.43 20.11 2.64
N LEU A 131 -15.56 19.25 2.09
CA LEU A 131 -14.17 19.59 1.77
C LEU A 131 -14.11 20.69 0.72
N ALA A 132 -14.87 20.57 -0.37
CA ALA A 132 -14.92 21.57 -1.42
C ALA A 132 -15.38 22.93 -0.91
N GLN A 133 -16.39 22.97 -0.02
CA GLN A 133 -16.88 24.20 0.62
C GLN A 133 -15.92 24.78 1.65
N SER A 134 -15.01 23.98 2.20
CA SER A 134 -14.03 24.42 3.20
C SER A 134 -12.80 25.11 2.60
N LEU A 135 -12.61 25.03 1.28
CA LEU A 135 -11.54 25.73 0.58
C LEU A 135 -11.72 27.24 0.71
N GLY A 136 -10.68 27.93 1.20
CA GLY A 136 -10.68 29.37 1.40
C GLY A 136 -9.99 30.14 0.27
N GLY A 137 -10.25 31.44 0.19
CA GLY A 137 -9.47 32.33 -0.68
C GLY A 137 -7.99 32.40 -0.25
N THR A 138 -7.09 32.55 -1.23
CA THR A 138 -5.65 32.68 -1.01
C THR A 138 -5.07 33.72 -1.97
N SER A 139 -4.12 34.53 -1.49
CA SER A 139 -3.31 35.43 -2.32
C SER A 139 -2.12 34.72 -2.97
N LEU A 140 -1.79 33.52 -2.48
CA LEU A 140 -0.69 32.69 -2.99
C LEU A 140 -1.18 31.67 -4.02
N ASN A 141 -0.29 31.37 -4.96
CA ASN A 141 -0.33 30.18 -5.81
C ASN A 141 1.01 29.45 -5.68
N PHE A 142 1.17 28.28 -6.31
CA PHE A 142 2.39 27.48 -6.14
C PHE A 142 3.69 28.24 -6.46
N LYS A 143 3.67 29.09 -7.50
CA LYS A 143 4.84 29.89 -7.92
C LYS A 143 5.26 30.90 -6.84
N THR A 144 4.33 31.51 -6.12
CA THR A 144 4.64 32.47 -5.05
C THR A 144 4.81 31.81 -3.70
N PHE A 145 4.07 30.74 -3.43
CA PHE A 145 4.12 29.99 -2.19
C PHE A 145 5.48 29.33 -1.95
N LEU A 146 5.99 28.56 -2.92
CA LEU A 146 7.18 27.72 -2.67
C LEU A 146 8.41 28.57 -2.27
N PRO A 147 8.77 29.64 -3.01
CA PRO A 147 9.88 30.50 -2.59
C PRO A 147 9.63 31.19 -1.24
N LEU A 148 8.40 31.64 -0.98
CA LEU A 148 8.04 32.34 0.24
C LEU A 148 8.12 31.42 1.46
N ALA A 149 7.60 30.19 1.36
CA ALA A 149 7.69 29.19 2.43
C ALA A 149 9.14 28.81 2.76
N VAL A 150 9.97 28.60 1.73
CA VAL A 150 11.42 28.34 1.91
C VAL A 150 12.10 29.52 2.61
N LYS A 151 11.87 30.75 2.13
CA LYS A 151 12.40 31.97 2.74
C LYS A 151 12.06 32.07 4.23
N TYR A 152 10.82 31.80 4.59
CA TYR A 152 10.33 31.93 5.97
C TYR A 152 10.79 30.80 6.90
N ASN A 153 11.07 29.61 6.36
CA ASN A 153 11.63 28.49 7.12
C ASN A 153 13.14 28.61 7.33
N LEU A 154 13.88 29.21 6.39
CA LEU A 154 15.34 29.40 6.52
C LEU A 154 15.72 30.50 7.52
N SER A 155 14.91 31.57 7.59
CA SER A 155 15.15 32.71 8.49
C SER A 155 13.91 33.04 9.31
N PRO A 156 13.53 32.23 10.33
CA PRO A 156 12.26 32.39 11.02
C PRO A 156 12.11 33.72 11.77
N GLU A 157 13.19 34.29 12.29
CA GLU A 157 13.11 35.53 13.09
C GLU A 157 13.02 36.80 12.23
N PHE A 158 13.73 36.82 11.10
CA PHE A 158 13.81 37.99 10.21
C PHE A 158 13.66 37.54 8.75
N PRO A 159 12.50 37.00 8.35
CA PRO A 159 12.35 36.37 7.05
C PRO A 159 12.37 37.40 5.92
N SER A 160 11.79 38.58 6.10
CA SER A 160 11.63 39.55 5.01
C SER A 160 12.86 40.39 4.72
N TYR A 161 13.73 40.59 5.71
CA TYR A 161 14.97 41.36 5.56
C TYR A 161 16.00 41.02 6.65
N TYR A 162 17.20 41.59 6.60
CA TYR A 162 18.19 41.45 7.67
C TYR A 162 17.71 42.07 9.00
N SER A 163 18.16 41.49 10.11
CA SER A 163 17.80 41.87 11.48
C SER A 163 17.96 43.37 11.78
N HIS A 164 18.98 44.04 11.24
CA HIS A 164 19.21 45.46 11.48
C HIS A 164 18.03 46.35 11.04
N ARG A 165 17.27 45.95 10.01
CA ARG A 165 16.11 46.72 9.56
C ARG A 165 14.94 46.60 10.52
N TYR A 166 14.68 45.40 11.04
CA TYR A 166 13.66 45.17 12.07
C TYR A 166 13.99 45.96 13.35
N LEU A 167 15.26 45.92 13.78
CA LEU A 167 15.72 46.66 14.96
C LEU A 167 15.58 48.19 14.76
N HIS A 168 15.89 48.69 13.57
CA HIS A 168 15.70 50.09 13.23
C HIS A 168 14.23 50.49 13.26
N ASP A 169 13.36 49.71 12.61
CA ASP A 169 11.92 49.95 12.57
C ASP A 169 11.34 50.02 14.00
N LYS A 170 11.71 49.05 14.84
CA LYS A 170 11.32 49.03 16.26
C LYS A 170 11.80 50.28 17.02
N LYS A 171 13.00 50.77 16.75
CA LYS A 171 13.57 51.96 17.41
C LYS A 171 12.82 53.25 17.05
N ILE A 172 12.30 53.34 15.82
CA ILE A 172 11.53 54.51 15.35
C ILE A 172 10.02 54.34 15.54
N GLY A 173 9.57 53.27 16.20
CA GLY A 173 8.15 53.00 16.44
C GLY A 173 7.37 52.52 15.21
N ARG A 174 8.06 51.93 14.21
CA ARG A 174 7.48 51.37 12.98
C ARG A 174 7.42 49.85 13.07
N ASP A 175 6.34 49.25 12.59
CA ASP A 175 6.08 47.80 12.66
C ASP A 175 5.72 47.17 11.31
N ASP A 176 6.03 47.85 10.20
CA ASP A 176 5.69 47.43 8.83
C ASP A 176 6.18 46.01 8.50
N LEU A 177 7.43 45.69 8.84
CA LEU A 177 8.02 44.37 8.57
C LEU A 177 7.38 43.27 9.42
N ASP A 178 7.10 43.54 10.70
CA ASP A 178 6.43 42.58 11.57
C ASP A 178 5.01 42.27 11.08
N LYS A 179 4.27 43.30 10.65
CA LYS A 179 2.94 43.15 10.05
C LYS A 179 2.99 42.39 8.73
N HIS A 180 3.96 42.71 7.86
CA HIS A 180 4.15 42.02 6.59
C HIS A 180 4.49 40.55 6.79
N ASP A 181 5.35 40.23 7.75
CA ASP A 181 5.70 38.86 8.09
C ASP A 181 4.51 38.09 8.65
N ALA A 182 3.75 38.72 9.54
CA ALA A 182 2.52 38.13 10.08
C ALA A 182 1.50 37.84 8.96
N GLU A 183 1.35 38.75 8.00
CA GLU A 183 0.49 38.54 6.84
C GLU A 183 0.97 37.39 5.95
N ASN A 184 2.25 37.36 5.61
CA ASN A 184 2.81 36.28 4.81
C ASN A 184 2.71 34.92 5.50
N ARG A 185 2.91 34.84 6.81
CA ARG A 185 2.68 33.60 7.58
C ARG A 185 1.24 33.13 7.48
N ARG A 186 0.27 34.04 7.68
CA ARG A 186 -1.16 33.70 7.50
C ARG A 186 -1.46 33.23 6.08
N ASN A 187 -0.88 33.87 5.07
CA ASN A 187 -1.06 33.47 3.67
C ASN A 187 -0.46 32.08 3.39
N ILE A 188 0.74 31.79 3.92
CA ILE A 188 1.38 30.47 3.85
C ILE A 188 0.50 29.41 4.51
N GLU A 189 0.03 29.65 5.74
CA GLU A 189 -0.83 28.75 6.51
C GLU A 189 -2.16 28.47 5.78
N ALA A 190 -2.82 29.52 5.26
CA ALA A 190 -4.06 29.38 4.50
C ALA A 190 -3.84 28.55 3.23
N TYR A 191 -2.74 28.78 2.51
CA TYR A 191 -2.42 28.01 1.31
C TYR A 191 -2.12 26.54 1.62
N LEU A 192 -1.36 26.26 2.70
CA LEU A 192 -1.09 24.90 3.18
C LEU A 192 -2.38 24.16 3.56
N LYS A 193 -3.31 24.84 4.25
CA LYS A 193 -4.61 24.27 4.59
C LYS A 193 -5.41 23.91 3.34
N ASN A 194 -5.40 24.77 2.33
CA ASN A 194 -6.03 24.47 1.04
C ASN A 194 -5.37 23.27 0.34
N ILE A 195 -4.02 23.18 0.34
CA ILE A 195 -3.31 22.01 -0.22
C ILE A 195 -3.75 20.73 0.47
N ALA A 196 -3.70 20.66 1.80
CA ALA A 196 -4.10 19.47 2.55
C ALA A 196 -5.57 19.08 2.28
N THR A 197 -6.45 20.07 2.14
CA THR A 197 -7.86 19.87 1.77
C THR A 197 -8.00 19.31 0.36
N MET A 198 -7.24 19.81 -0.62
CA MET A 198 -7.25 19.31 -2.00
C MET A 198 -6.69 17.89 -2.10
N GLU A 199 -5.69 17.54 -1.30
CA GLU A 199 -5.17 16.17 -1.19
C GLU A 199 -6.23 15.21 -0.66
N GLU A 200 -6.94 15.57 0.41
CA GLU A 200 -8.05 14.76 0.94
C GLU A 200 -9.20 14.66 -0.06
N LEU A 201 -9.55 15.77 -0.72
CA LEU A 201 -10.58 15.80 -1.75
C LEU A 201 -10.27 14.82 -2.89
N THR A 202 -8.99 14.75 -3.29
CA THR A 202 -8.53 13.79 -4.30
C THR A 202 -8.72 12.35 -3.83
N ARG A 203 -8.35 12.04 -2.57
CA ARG A 203 -8.56 10.71 -1.98
C ARG A 203 -10.04 10.32 -1.95
N VAL A 204 -10.89 11.21 -1.43
CA VAL A 204 -12.35 11.03 -1.37
C VAL A 204 -12.94 10.82 -2.77
N GLN A 205 -12.50 11.60 -3.76
CA GLN A 205 -12.99 11.50 -5.13
C GLN A 205 -12.66 10.14 -5.77
N ILE A 206 -11.44 9.64 -5.61
CA ILE A 206 -11.03 8.33 -6.13
C ILE A 206 -11.81 7.20 -5.43
N ASN A 207 -11.93 7.26 -4.10
CA ASN A 207 -12.68 6.26 -3.34
C ASN A 207 -14.16 6.26 -3.74
N LEU A 208 -14.78 7.43 -3.88
CA LEU A 208 -16.16 7.57 -4.32
C LEU A 208 -16.37 6.99 -5.72
N ALA A 209 -15.45 7.24 -6.65
CA ALA A 209 -15.51 6.67 -8.01
C ALA A 209 -15.44 5.13 -7.97
N LEU A 210 -14.55 4.57 -7.15
CA LEU A 210 -14.40 3.13 -6.99
C LEU A 210 -15.66 2.48 -6.40
N LEU A 211 -16.21 3.07 -5.32
CA LEU A 211 -17.46 2.57 -4.72
C LEU A 211 -18.64 2.65 -5.68
N LYS A 212 -18.79 3.75 -6.43
CA LYS A 212 -19.83 3.89 -7.46
C LYS A 212 -19.70 2.82 -8.54
N LYS A 213 -18.48 2.54 -9.01
CA LYS A 213 -18.20 1.48 -9.99
C LYS A 213 -18.64 0.12 -9.45
N HIS A 214 -18.25 -0.23 -8.23
CA HIS A 214 -18.61 -1.52 -7.63
C HIS A 214 -20.11 -1.63 -7.31
N GLN A 215 -20.76 -0.57 -6.86
CA GLN A 215 -22.20 -0.56 -6.65
C GLN A 215 -22.95 -0.77 -7.97
N ALA A 216 -22.52 -0.10 -9.04
CA ALA A 216 -23.10 -0.29 -10.37
C ALA A 216 -22.93 -1.73 -10.87
N GLN A 217 -21.75 -2.34 -10.65
CA GLN A 217 -21.51 -3.75 -10.96
C GLN A 217 -22.42 -4.69 -10.13
N ASN A 218 -22.61 -4.41 -8.84
CA ASN A 218 -23.50 -5.20 -7.98
C ASN A 218 -24.97 -5.10 -8.40
N ILE A 219 -25.43 -3.91 -8.78
CA ILE A 219 -26.80 -3.70 -9.31
C ILE A 219 -26.96 -4.43 -10.65
N ALA A 220 -26.00 -4.26 -11.58
CA ALA A 220 -26.04 -4.88 -12.90
C ALA A 220 -26.01 -6.42 -12.86
N ALA A 221 -25.41 -7.01 -11.82
CA ALA A 221 -25.41 -8.45 -11.62
C ALA A 221 -26.82 -9.02 -11.34
N GLY A 222 -27.81 -8.20 -10.98
CA GLY A 222 -29.20 -8.62 -10.80
C GLY A 222 -29.47 -9.56 -9.62
N LYS A 223 -28.44 -9.93 -8.84
CA LYS A 223 -28.53 -10.78 -7.64
C LYS A 223 -27.70 -10.21 -6.49
N ARG A 224 -28.20 -10.35 -5.27
CA ARG A 224 -27.54 -9.88 -4.04
C ARG A 224 -26.35 -10.76 -3.60
N THR A 225 -26.12 -11.86 -4.29
CA THR A 225 -25.09 -12.84 -3.95
C THR A 225 -24.13 -13.09 -5.10
N LEU A 226 -22.98 -13.71 -4.80
CA LEU A 226 -22.02 -14.22 -5.76
C LEU A 226 -21.70 -15.66 -5.35
N ASP A 227 -21.83 -16.57 -6.30
CA ASP A 227 -21.44 -17.97 -6.09
C ASP A 227 -19.97 -18.10 -6.43
N VAL A 228 -19.21 -18.69 -5.51
CA VAL A 228 -17.77 -18.79 -5.59
C VAL A 228 -17.30 -20.19 -5.20
N GLU A 229 -16.18 -20.65 -5.75
CA GLU A 229 -15.59 -21.95 -5.42
C GLU A 229 -14.45 -21.77 -4.39
N VAL A 230 -14.53 -22.53 -3.30
CA VAL A 230 -13.46 -22.69 -2.32
C VAL A 230 -12.86 -24.08 -2.49
N CYS A 231 -11.53 -24.16 -2.57
CA CYS A 231 -10.82 -25.44 -2.71
C CYS A 231 -10.01 -25.74 -1.45
N GLY A 232 -10.05 -26.99 -1.00
CA GLY A 232 -9.21 -27.52 0.07
C GLY A 232 -8.22 -28.54 -0.49
N LEU A 233 -6.95 -28.40 -0.14
CA LEU A 233 -5.88 -29.36 -0.44
C LEU A 233 -5.27 -29.86 0.87
N ARG A 234 -5.19 -31.17 1.04
CA ARG A 234 -4.45 -31.83 2.12
C ARG A 234 -3.38 -32.75 1.54
N VAL A 235 -2.15 -32.59 2.04
CA VAL A 235 -1.00 -33.47 1.79
C VAL A 235 -0.35 -33.79 3.13
N GLY A 236 -0.60 -34.98 3.67
CA GLY A 236 -0.17 -35.34 5.02
C GLY A 236 -0.77 -34.42 6.09
N GLU A 237 0.09 -33.71 6.80
CA GLU A 237 -0.28 -32.71 7.82
C GLU A 237 -0.49 -31.30 7.22
N PHE A 238 -0.03 -31.05 5.99
CA PHE A 238 -0.24 -29.77 5.32
C PHE A 238 -1.68 -29.65 4.84
N VAL A 239 -2.31 -28.53 5.16
CA VAL A 239 -3.66 -28.15 4.70
C VAL A 239 -3.62 -26.74 4.13
N LEU A 240 -4.20 -26.56 2.95
CA LEU A 240 -4.40 -25.27 2.31
C LEU A 240 -5.88 -25.13 1.93
N VAL A 241 -6.47 -23.98 2.22
CA VAL A 241 -7.81 -23.61 1.78
C VAL A 241 -7.69 -22.33 0.97
N THR A 242 -8.26 -22.33 -0.24
CA THR A 242 -8.28 -21.15 -1.11
C THR A 242 -9.51 -20.30 -0.85
N PHE A 243 -9.43 -19.02 -1.16
CA PHE A 243 -10.60 -18.16 -1.19
C PHE A 243 -10.54 -17.28 -2.45
N PRO A 244 -11.63 -17.21 -3.23
CA PRO A 244 -11.69 -16.47 -4.49
C PRO A 244 -11.97 -14.97 -4.23
N GLY A 245 -11.08 -14.34 -3.46
CA GLY A 245 -11.14 -12.92 -3.11
C GLY A 245 -9.89 -12.47 -2.35
N GLU A 246 -9.71 -11.15 -2.24
CA GLU A 246 -8.62 -10.56 -1.47
C GLU A 246 -8.99 -10.52 0.02
N LEU A 247 -8.61 -11.55 0.75
CA LEU A 247 -8.78 -11.61 2.20
C LEU A 247 -7.78 -10.68 2.90
N THR A 248 -8.25 -9.97 3.91
CA THR A 248 -7.41 -9.25 4.86
C THR A 248 -7.03 -10.16 6.02
N VAL A 249 -5.94 -9.84 6.71
CA VAL A 249 -5.61 -10.45 8.00
C VAL A 249 -5.69 -9.41 9.08
N GLN A 250 -6.22 -9.80 10.24
CA GLN A 250 -5.97 -9.03 11.43
C GLN A 250 -4.48 -9.14 11.74
N ILE A 251 -3.70 -8.12 11.36
CA ILE A 251 -2.34 -7.96 11.84
C ILE A 251 -2.50 -7.67 13.33
N GLY A 252 -2.14 -8.65 14.18
CA GLY A 252 -1.99 -8.41 15.60
C GLY A 252 -0.93 -7.33 15.78
N LEU A 253 -1.36 -6.14 16.17
CA LEU A 253 -0.49 -5.13 16.78
C LEU A 253 -0.21 -5.55 18.22
#